data_AF-A0A9D6MW51-F1
#
_entry.id   AF-A0A9D6MW51-F1
#
_cell.length_a   1.000
_cell.length_b   1.000
_cell.length_c   1.000
_cell.angle_alpha   90.00
_cell.angle_beta   90.00
_cell.angle_gamma   90.00
#
_symmetry.space_group_name_H-M   'P 1'
#
loop_
_entity.id
_entity.type
_entity.pdbx_description
1 polymer ?
#
loop_
_entity_poly.entity_id
_entity_poly.type
_entity_poly.pdbx_seq_one_letter_code
_entity_poly.pdbx_strand_id
1 'polypeptide(L)'
;SMSERRWPPSRFAKTADLLAKKWNAKILFFGVASEKNLVDEVISKLDPSMNTVAINLAGKTSISQIVGVVKRLFLLVTNDTATMHIAGAAGTPIVALFLVHAFGAETGPYCENAVLLEPDISCFPCLHNSKCPHYECLGYIMPEHALEASKIAVALKEGKKADVDPAFFGQSYGMKERKVLVKRTLFDNEGYYDSRPVFKKVPTQHELLGRVYRHYFKKPETTGLTLETLRREIAEIYDAMPTREMASFLVDKIAVFKKLGEAAERGKNAVVKTRKYVKGGSMDAETMAVHVTEIETADYDLELLSLTHPELNPFIKLFAVGTGNLSGGPDAMLERKKALFEELKGSADEIEGLLAGLKPL
;
A
#
# COMPACT_ATOMS: atom_id res chain seq x y z
N SER A 1 5.73 -16.34 12.67
CA SER A 1 5.45 -15.95 11.27
C SER A 1 4.87 -17.13 10.48
N MET A 2 3.97 -16.91 9.50
CA MET A 2 3.51 -17.97 8.58
C MET A 2 4.72 -18.49 7.77
N SER A 3 4.90 -19.82 7.70
CA SER A 3 6.07 -20.44 7.04
C SER A 3 6.29 -19.99 5.61
N GLU A 4 5.21 -19.76 4.88
CA GLU A 4 5.20 -19.38 3.48
C GLU A 4 5.72 -17.95 3.21
N ARG A 5 5.70 -17.06 4.22
CA ARG A 5 6.19 -15.68 4.09
C ARG A 5 7.68 -15.54 4.42
N ARG A 6 8.35 -16.64 4.81
CA ARG A 6 9.72 -16.58 5.32
C ARG A 6 10.70 -16.56 4.16
N TRP A 7 11.57 -15.56 4.15
CA TRP A 7 12.73 -15.60 3.28
C TRP A 7 13.63 -16.81 3.63
N PRO A 8 14.15 -17.57 2.65
CA PRO A 8 14.87 -18.82 2.90
C PRO A 8 16.02 -18.71 3.92
N PRO A 9 16.22 -19.72 4.79
CA PRO A 9 17.27 -19.70 5.81
C PRO A 9 18.68 -19.46 5.27
N SER A 10 19.00 -20.05 4.11
CA SER A 10 20.29 -19.85 3.43
C SER A 10 20.54 -18.40 3.03
N ARG A 11 19.48 -17.63 2.73
CA ARG A 11 19.61 -16.22 2.37
C ARG A 11 19.86 -15.36 3.59
N PHE A 12 19.19 -15.64 4.71
CA PHE A 12 19.51 -14.98 5.98
C PHE A 12 20.95 -15.26 6.41
N ALA A 13 21.43 -16.49 6.26
CA ALA A 13 22.81 -16.85 6.57
C ALA A 13 23.79 -16.05 5.70
N LYS A 14 23.60 -16.04 4.37
CA LYS A 14 24.46 -15.29 3.47
C LYS A 14 24.42 -13.78 3.74
N THR A 15 23.25 -13.22 4.04
CA THR A 15 23.13 -11.82 4.44
C THR A 15 23.90 -11.55 5.73
N ALA A 16 23.77 -12.40 6.75
CA ALA A 16 24.51 -12.26 8.00
C ALA A 16 26.03 -12.21 7.77
N ASP A 17 26.57 -13.09 6.92
CA ASP A 17 27.99 -13.07 6.53
C ASP A 17 28.40 -11.77 5.81
N LEU A 18 27.56 -11.29 4.89
CA LEU A 18 27.80 -10.05 4.16
C LEU A 18 27.80 -8.82 5.09
N LEU A 19 26.84 -8.74 6.02
CA LEU A 19 26.73 -7.66 6.99
C LEU A 19 27.90 -7.71 8.00
N ALA A 20 28.26 -8.90 8.47
CA ALA A 20 29.40 -9.12 9.36
C ALA A 20 30.71 -8.65 8.69
N LYS A 21 30.94 -9.03 7.43
CA LYS A 21 32.10 -8.57 6.66
C LYS A 21 32.11 -7.05 6.45
N LYS A 22 30.96 -6.46 6.13
CA LYS A 22 30.86 -5.04 5.81
C LYS A 22 31.12 -4.14 7.02
N TRP A 23 30.62 -4.53 8.20
CA TRP A 23 30.62 -3.67 9.40
C TRP A 23 31.32 -4.28 10.61
N ASN A 24 32.00 -5.42 10.47
CA ASN A 24 32.54 -6.20 11.58
C ASN A 24 31.47 -6.46 12.66
N ALA A 25 30.25 -6.77 12.21
CA ALA A 25 29.07 -6.82 13.07
C ALA A 25 28.94 -8.17 13.78
N LYS A 26 28.46 -8.14 15.02
CA LYS A 26 27.90 -9.32 15.70
C LYS A 26 26.45 -9.50 15.25
N ILE A 27 26.08 -10.73 14.89
CA ILE A 27 24.75 -11.03 14.36
C ILE A 27 23.88 -11.64 15.46
N LEU A 28 22.73 -11.01 15.71
CA LEU A 28 21.72 -11.50 16.64
C LEU A 28 20.53 -12.02 15.85
N PHE A 29 20.13 -13.27 16.09
CA PHE A 29 18.93 -13.84 15.50
C PHE A 29 17.80 -13.88 16.53
N PHE A 30 16.67 -13.28 16.19
CA PHE A 30 15.47 -13.23 17.02
C PHE A 30 14.42 -14.23 16.53
N GLY A 31 13.52 -14.62 17.42
CA GLY A 31 12.39 -15.50 17.12
C GLY A 31 11.67 -15.90 18.40
N VAL A 32 10.49 -16.51 18.25
CA VAL A 32 9.82 -17.16 19.39
C VAL A 32 10.48 -18.52 19.70
N ALA A 33 10.15 -19.13 20.84
CA ALA A 33 10.73 -20.41 21.24
C ALA A 33 10.52 -21.53 20.18
N SER A 34 9.37 -21.54 19.51
CA SER A 34 9.07 -22.49 18.43
C SER A 34 9.89 -22.26 17.14
N GLU A 35 10.55 -21.12 17.01
CA GLU A 35 11.42 -20.78 15.86
C GLU A 35 12.90 -21.08 16.16
N LYS A 36 13.24 -21.63 17.33
CA LYS A 36 14.62 -21.97 17.71
C LYS A 36 15.34 -22.81 16.65
N ASN A 37 14.70 -23.91 16.20
CA ASN A 37 15.30 -24.82 15.21
C ASN A 37 15.48 -24.15 13.85
N LEU A 38 14.58 -23.23 13.47
CA LEU A 38 14.72 -22.44 12.26
C LEU A 38 15.94 -21.51 12.34
N VAL A 39 16.15 -20.87 13.48
CA VAL A 39 17.33 -20.02 13.69
C VAL A 39 18.62 -20.84 13.74
N ASP A 40 18.61 -22.01 14.39
CA ASP A 40 19.74 -22.93 14.37
C ASP A 40 20.08 -23.38 12.94
N GLU A 41 19.07 -23.63 12.10
CA GLU A 41 19.26 -23.93 10.68
C GLU A 41 19.95 -22.77 9.96
N VAL A 42 19.53 -21.52 10.16
CA VAL A 42 20.20 -20.35 9.59
C VAL A 42 21.67 -20.31 10.00
N ILE A 43 21.95 -20.45 11.29
CA ILE A 43 23.33 -20.40 11.83
C ILE A 43 24.19 -21.53 11.24
N SER A 44 23.61 -22.73 11.05
CA SER A 44 24.33 -23.86 10.44
C SER A 44 24.75 -23.63 8.99
N LYS A 45 24.14 -22.65 8.31
CA LYS A 45 24.41 -22.30 6.91
C LYS A 45 25.36 -21.12 6.74
N LEU A 46 25.87 -20.54 7.83
CA LEU A 46 26.89 -19.49 7.77
C LEU A 46 28.18 -20.06 7.17
N ASP A 47 28.89 -19.25 6.40
CA ASP A 47 30.18 -19.62 5.83
C ASP A 47 31.26 -19.67 6.93
N PRO A 48 31.86 -20.84 7.22
CA PRO A 48 32.85 -20.95 8.28
C PRO A 48 34.09 -20.07 8.06
N SER A 49 34.43 -19.74 6.81
CA SER A 49 35.59 -18.90 6.48
C SER A 49 35.38 -17.42 6.86
N MET A 50 34.13 -17.00 7.05
CA MET A 50 33.76 -15.63 7.37
C MET A 50 33.90 -15.31 8.86
N ASN A 51 34.02 -16.33 9.72
CA ASN A 51 34.11 -16.20 11.18
C ASN A 51 32.99 -15.32 11.79
N THR A 52 31.79 -15.38 11.23
CA THR A 52 30.63 -14.61 11.67
C THR A 52 30.22 -14.98 13.09
N VAL A 53 30.26 -14.01 14.00
CA VAL A 53 29.79 -14.19 15.38
C VAL A 53 28.25 -14.11 15.39
N ALA A 54 27.60 -15.27 15.45
CA ALA A 54 26.15 -15.40 15.47
C ALA A 54 25.61 -15.85 16.84
N ILE A 55 24.57 -15.18 17.33
CA ILE A 55 23.93 -15.48 18.61
C ILE A 55 22.45 -15.77 18.38
N ASN A 56 22.02 -16.99 18.73
CA ASN A 56 20.61 -17.37 18.73
C ASN A 56 19.91 -16.86 20.00
N LEU A 57 19.00 -15.89 19.84
CA LEU A 57 18.13 -15.35 20.88
C LEU A 57 16.67 -15.84 20.77
N ALA A 58 16.36 -16.78 19.87
CA ALA A 58 15.02 -17.30 19.69
C ALA A 58 14.50 -17.95 20.99
N GLY A 59 13.38 -17.43 21.50
CA GLY A 59 12.80 -17.86 22.77
C GLY A 59 13.58 -17.46 24.02
N LYS A 60 14.64 -16.64 23.91
CA LYS A 60 15.50 -16.23 25.04
C LYS A 60 15.28 -14.80 25.51
N THR A 61 14.28 -14.11 24.98
CA THR A 61 13.94 -12.73 25.34
C THR A 61 12.45 -12.60 25.64
N SER A 62 12.10 -11.91 26.72
CA SER A 62 10.76 -11.38 26.92
C SER A 62 10.48 -10.17 26.00
N ILE A 63 9.24 -9.72 25.92
CA ILE A 63 8.86 -8.51 25.16
C ILE A 63 9.63 -7.29 25.68
N SER A 64 9.76 -7.11 26.99
CA SER A 64 10.51 -5.98 27.55
C SER A 64 12.01 -6.06 27.21
N GLN A 65 12.58 -7.27 27.21
CA GLN A 65 13.97 -7.49 26.85
C GLN A 65 14.23 -7.21 25.37
N ILE A 66 13.34 -7.66 24.46
CA ILE A 66 13.55 -7.45 23.02
C ILE A 66 13.53 -5.96 22.67
N VAL A 67 12.67 -5.15 23.32
CA VAL A 67 12.67 -3.68 23.15
C VAL A 67 14.04 -3.09 23.48
N GLY A 68 14.62 -3.49 24.63
CA GLY A 68 15.93 -3.01 25.07
C GLY A 68 17.08 -3.44 24.15
N VAL A 69 17.02 -4.67 23.62
CA VAL A 69 18.03 -5.17 22.67
C VAL A 69 17.88 -4.46 21.32
N VAL A 70 16.67 -4.39 20.78
CA VAL A 70 16.38 -3.81 19.46
C VAL A 70 16.79 -2.35 19.41
N LYS A 71 16.49 -1.56 20.45
CA LYS A 71 16.90 -0.14 20.55
C LYS A 71 18.42 0.07 20.41
N ARG A 72 19.23 -0.95 20.71
CA ARG A 72 20.71 -0.89 20.64
C ARG A 72 21.27 -1.46 19.35
N LEU A 73 20.43 -2.00 18.46
CA LEU A 73 20.89 -2.53 17.19
C LEU A 73 21.38 -1.39 16.29
N PHE A 74 22.48 -1.67 15.59
CA PHE A 74 22.94 -0.83 14.50
C PHE A 74 21.95 -0.83 13.34
N LEU A 75 21.37 -2.00 13.05
CA LEU A 75 20.45 -2.26 11.95
C LEU A 75 19.66 -3.53 12.25
N LEU A 76 18.39 -3.56 11.83
CA LEU A 76 17.56 -4.77 11.77
C LEU A 76 17.25 -5.13 10.31
N VAL A 77 17.54 -6.37 9.92
CA VAL A 77 17.06 -6.96 8.66
C VAL A 77 16.02 -8.03 9.00
N THR A 78 14.81 -7.93 8.46
CA THR A 78 13.69 -8.76 8.92
C THR A 78 12.63 -8.99 7.85
N ASN A 79 11.82 -10.04 7.98
CA ASN A 79 10.54 -10.14 7.26
C ASN A 79 9.48 -9.26 7.96
N ASP A 80 8.27 -9.19 7.40
CA ASP A 80 7.08 -8.66 8.10
C ASP A 80 6.81 -9.44 9.41
N THR A 81 7.16 -8.82 10.54
CA THR A 81 7.18 -9.43 11.89
C THR A 81 6.91 -8.40 12.98
N ALA A 82 6.44 -8.82 14.15
CA ALA A 82 6.27 -7.94 15.30
C ALA A 82 7.58 -7.23 15.71
N THR A 83 8.73 -7.89 15.58
CA THR A 83 10.05 -7.31 15.88
C THR A 83 10.37 -6.10 15.00
N MET A 84 9.90 -6.09 13.74
CA MET A 84 10.01 -4.93 12.83
C MET A 84 9.31 -3.69 13.41
N HIS A 85 8.09 -3.84 13.91
CA HIS A 85 7.33 -2.72 14.48
C HIS A 85 7.95 -2.22 15.79
N ILE A 86 8.45 -3.13 16.63
CA ILE A 86 9.20 -2.76 17.84
C ILE A 86 10.44 -1.94 17.46
N ALA A 87 11.15 -2.33 16.41
CA ALA A 87 12.31 -1.61 15.90
C ALA A 87 11.96 -0.21 15.39
N GLY A 88 10.81 -0.08 14.70
CA GLY A 88 10.32 1.19 14.19
C GLY A 88 10.04 2.17 15.34
N ALA A 89 9.34 1.70 16.37
CA ALA A 89 9.08 2.47 17.59
C ALA A 89 10.37 2.82 18.36
N ALA A 90 11.39 1.97 18.29
CA ALA A 90 12.67 2.18 18.97
C ALA A 90 13.67 3.07 18.21
N GLY A 91 13.36 3.52 16.98
CA GLY A 91 14.28 4.33 16.15
C GLY A 91 15.48 3.53 15.59
N THR A 92 15.31 2.22 15.42
CA THR A 92 16.33 1.33 14.85
C THR A 92 16.23 1.35 13.32
N PRO A 93 17.35 1.45 12.56
CA PRO A 93 17.31 1.28 11.11
C PRO A 93 16.75 -0.08 10.74
N ILE A 94 15.88 -0.09 9.73
CA ILE A 94 15.19 -1.31 9.30
C ILE A 94 15.40 -1.52 7.81
N VAL A 95 15.73 -2.75 7.45
CA VAL A 95 15.48 -3.31 6.11
C VAL A 95 14.43 -4.40 6.28
N ALA A 96 13.24 -4.18 5.74
CA ALA A 96 12.11 -5.08 5.84
C ALA A 96 11.81 -5.75 4.49
N LEU A 97 11.71 -7.07 4.48
CA LEU A 97 11.38 -7.86 3.30
C LEU A 97 9.89 -8.22 3.32
N PHE A 98 9.19 -7.82 2.26
CA PHE A 98 7.77 -8.12 2.05
C PHE A 98 7.62 -9.12 0.91
N LEU A 99 6.98 -10.25 1.21
CA LEU A 99 6.93 -11.43 0.35
C LEU A 99 5.53 -12.06 0.43
N VAL A 100 5.14 -12.75 -0.65
CA VAL A 100 3.82 -13.37 -0.79
C VAL A 100 2.71 -12.32 -0.62
N HIS A 101 1.90 -12.40 0.43
CA HIS A 101 0.79 -11.48 0.69
C HIS A 101 1.12 -10.41 1.74
N ALA A 102 2.36 -10.38 2.27
CA ALA A 102 2.81 -9.26 3.09
C ALA A 102 3.09 -8.07 2.17
N PHE A 103 2.48 -6.93 2.44
CA PHE A 103 2.59 -5.72 1.61
C PHE A 103 3.00 -4.51 2.46
N GLY A 104 4.09 -3.84 2.09
CA GLY A 104 4.67 -2.77 2.89
C GLY A 104 3.76 -1.54 3.04
N ALA A 105 2.85 -1.31 2.10
CA ALA A 105 1.86 -0.24 2.22
C ALA A 105 0.78 -0.53 3.28
N GLU A 106 0.57 -1.80 3.64
CA GLU A 106 -0.43 -2.22 4.64
C GLU A 106 0.19 -2.47 6.02
N THR A 107 1.30 -3.21 6.07
CA THR A 107 1.94 -3.67 7.31
C THR A 107 3.36 -3.15 7.49
N GLY A 108 3.75 -2.12 6.74
CA GLY A 108 5.03 -1.43 6.91
C GLY A 108 5.25 -0.92 8.34
N PRO A 109 6.52 -0.79 8.80
CA PRO A 109 6.79 -0.16 10.08
C PRO A 109 6.37 1.32 10.01
N TYR A 110 5.58 1.74 11.00
CA TYR A 110 5.13 3.12 11.14
C TYR A 110 6.23 3.98 11.77
N CYS A 111 7.27 4.26 11.00
CA CYS A 111 8.40 5.11 11.37
C CYS A 111 9.01 5.74 10.12
N GLU A 112 9.86 6.75 10.28
CA GLU A 112 10.65 7.27 9.18
C GLU A 112 11.83 6.35 8.85
N ASN A 113 12.30 6.41 7.61
CA ASN A 113 13.60 5.90 7.18
C ASN A 113 13.78 4.38 7.23
N ALA A 114 12.70 3.61 7.41
CA ALA A 114 12.75 2.18 7.15
C ALA A 114 12.82 1.94 5.65
N VAL A 115 13.68 1.00 5.23
CA VAL A 115 13.83 0.59 3.84
C VAL A 115 13.05 -0.71 3.64
N LEU A 116 12.14 -0.72 2.68
CA LEU A 116 11.31 -1.87 2.36
C LEU A 116 11.76 -2.47 1.04
N LEU A 117 11.91 -3.79 1.00
CA LEU A 117 12.22 -4.56 -0.20
C LEU A 117 11.01 -5.39 -0.59
N GLU A 118 10.53 -5.15 -1.81
CA GLU A 118 9.38 -5.82 -2.40
C GLU A 118 9.79 -6.40 -3.77
N PRO A 119 9.33 -7.60 -4.15
CA PRO A 119 9.54 -8.12 -5.50
C PRO A 119 8.68 -7.33 -6.49
N ASP A 120 9.29 -6.80 -7.55
CA ASP A 120 8.59 -6.11 -8.63
C ASP A 120 8.16 -7.13 -9.69
N ILE A 121 7.04 -7.79 -9.40
CA ILE A 121 6.44 -8.85 -10.22
C ILE A 121 4.92 -8.69 -10.27
N SER A 122 4.30 -9.14 -11.36
CA SER A 122 2.86 -8.96 -11.61
C SER A 122 1.94 -9.66 -10.60
N CYS A 123 2.41 -10.70 -9.91
CA CYS A 123 1.61 -11.45 -8.94
C CYS A 123 1.79 -10.98 -7.49
N PHE A 124 2.57 -9.91 -7.24
CA PHE A 124 2.82 -9.37 -5.91
C PHE A 124 2.08 -8.03 -5.71
N PRO A 125 1.48 -7.80 -4.52
CA PRO A 125 1.27 -8.76 -3.44
C PRO A 125 0.23 -9.82 -3.80
N CYS A 126 0.38 -11.03 -3.25
CA CYS A 126 -0.63 -12.08 -3.39
C CYS A 126 -1.86 -11.78 -2.51
N LEU A 127 -3.03 -12.30 -2.87
CA LEU A 127 -4.22 -12.24 -2.02
C LEU A 127 -4.03 -13.06 -0.73
N HIS A 128 -4.45 -12.52 0.41
CA HIS A 128 -4.24 -13.11 1.75
C HIS A 128 -4.76 -14.56 1.88
N ASN A 129 -5.86 -14.87 1.20
CA ASN A 129 -6.56 -16.16 1.28
C ASN A 129 -6.25 -17.08 0.08
N SER A 130 -5.20 -16.78 -0.69
CA SER A 130 -4.81 -17.58 -1.85
C SER A 130 -3.47 -18.27 -1.61
N LYS A 131 -3.45 -19.60 -1.77
CA LYS A 131 -2.20 -20.37 -1.75
C LYS A 131 -1.42 -20.07 -3.03
N CYS A 132 -0.19 -19.59 -2.91
CA CYS A 132 0.65 -19.31 -4.06
C CYS A 132 1.08 -20.64 -4.74
N PRO A 133 0.90 -20.81 -6.06
CA PRO A 133 1.25 -22.07 -6.70
C PRO A 133 2.74 -22.22 -7.01
N HIS A 134 3.54 -21.14 -6.95
CA HIS A 134 4.93 -21.15 -7.42
C HIS A 134 5.96 -20.54 -6.43
N TYR A 135 5.55 -19.67 -5.50
CA TYR A 135 6.41 -18.98 -4.53
C TYR A 135 7.68 -18.33 -5.13
N GLU A 136 7.66 -17.98 -6.41
CA GLU A 136 8.83 -17.43 -7.11
C GLU A 136 9.34 -16.14 -6.47
N CYS A 137 8.45 -15.35 -5.84
CA CYS A 137 8.79 -14.13 -5.12
C CYS A 137 9.83 -14.34 -4.01
N LEU A 138 9.83 -15.49 -3.32
CA LEU A 138 10.85 -15.85 -2.33
C LEU A 138 12.25 -15.91 -2.96
N GLY A 139 12.29 -16.07 -4.29
CA GLY A 139 13.42 -16.11 -5.20
C GLY A 139 14.03 -14.76 -5.54
N TYR A 140 13.25 -13.67 -5.53
CA TYR A 140 13.60 -12.39 -6.15
C TYR A 140 14.59 -11.57 -5.32
N ILE A 141 14.31 -11.39 -4.03
CA ILE A 141 15.18 -10.60 -3.13
C ILE A 141 16.39 -11.46 -2.76
N MET A 142 17.60 -10.99 -3.08
CA MET A 142 18.87 -11.71 -2.85
C MET A 142 19.63 -11.11 -1.66
N PRO A 143 20.54 -11.87 -1.02
CA PRO A 143 21.38 -11.38 0.07
C PRO A 143 22.10 -10.06 -0.21
N GLU A 144 22.56 -9.89 -1.45
CA GLU A 144 23.25 -8.69 -1.88
C GLU A 144 22.31 -7.48 -1.97
N HIS A 145 21.05 -7.69 -2.38
CA HIS A 145 20.02 -6.64 -2.31
C HIS A 145 19.77 -6.20 -0.87
N ALA A 146 19.72 -7.15 0.08
CA ALA A 146 19.58 -6.84 1.50
C ALA A 146 20.78 -6.04 2.03
N LEU A 147 22.01 -6.38 1.60
CA LEU A 147 23.22 -5.62 1.94
C LEU A 147 23.17 -4.18 1.40
N GLU A 148 22.85 -3.98 0.11
CA GLU A 148 22.77 -2.63 -0.46
C GLU A 148 21.66 -1.80 0.19
N ALA A 149 20.48 -2.39 0.43
CA ALA A 149 19.41 -1.76 1.18
C ALA A 149 19.81 -1.41 2.61
N SER A 150 20.66 -2.23 3.23
CA SER A 150 21.21 -1.97 4.56
C SER A 150 22.10 -0.72 4.57
N LYS A 151 22.90 -0.50 3.52
CA LYS A 151 23.67 0.75 3.37
C LYS A 151 22.75 1.96 3.24
N ILE A 152 21.64 1.81 2.53
CA ILE A 152 20.60 2.86 2.42
C ILE A 152 20.03 3.18 3.80
N ALA A 153 19.55 2.18 4.54
CA ALA A 153 18.95 2.37 5.86
C ALA A 153 19.91 3.05 6.86
N VAL A 154 21.19 2.65 6.86
CA VAL A 154 22.23 3.26 7.69
C VAL A 154 22.49 4.72 7.29
N ALA A 155 22.66 5.01 6.00
CA ALA A 155 22.90 6.36 5.52
C ALA A 155 21.72 7.30 5.84
N LEU A 156 20.48 6.83 5.67
CA LEU A 156 19.28 7.58 6.00
C LEU A 156 19.22 7.95 7.49
N LYS A 157 19.57 7.02 8.40
CA LYS A 157 19.65 7.32 9.84
C LYS A 157 20.70 8.39 10.16
N GLU A 158 21.77 8.45 9.39
CA GLU A 158 22.83 9.46 9.54
C GLU A 158 22.48 10.80 8.83
N GLY A 159 21.31 10.91 8.20
CA GLY A 159 20.94 12.09 7.41
C GLY A 159 21.74 12.23 6.12
N LYS A 160 22.33 11.14 5.62
CA LYS A 160 23.18 11.11 4.43
C LYS A 160 22.48 10.41 3.26
N LYS A 161 22.89 10.77 2.05
CA LYS A 161 22.55 9.99 0.85
C LYS A 161 23.44 8.74 0.79
N ALA A 162 22.83 7.59 0.52
CA ALA A 162 23.58 6.36 0.32
C ALA A 162 24.27 6.35 -1.05
N ASP A 163 25.51 5.88 -1.09
CA ASP A 163 26.23 5.59 -2.33
C ASP A 163 25.87 4.18 -2.80
N VAL A 164 24.71 4.07 -3.45
CA VAL A 164 24.17 2.81 -3.99
C VAL A 164 23.64 3.07 -5.39
N ASP A 165 24.12 2.28 -6.35
CA ASP A 165 23.67 2.33 -7.74
C ASP A 165 22.24 1.74 -7.84
N PRO A 166 21.23 2.52 -8.28
CA PRO A 166 19.87 2.03 -8.48
C PRO A 166 19.81 0.82 -9.42
N ALA A 167 20.70 0.73 -10.41
CA ALA A 167 20.72 -0.36 -11.38
C ALA A 167 20.92 -1.71 -10.68
N PHE A 168 21.56 -1.73 -9.50
CA PHE A 168 21.78 -2.95 -8.72
C PHE A 168 20.47 -3.70 -8.40
N PHE A 169 19.38 -2.96 -8.16
CA PHE A 169 18.08 -3.55 -7.81
C PHE A 169 17.21 -3.88 -9.04
N GLY A 170 17.62 -3.45 -10.23
CA GLY A 170 16.98 -3.75 -11.50
C GLY A 170 17.78 -4.74 -12.37
N GLN A 171 18.92 -5.23 -11.90
CA GLN A 171 19.79 -6.12 -12.66
C GLN A 171 19.20 -7.53 -12.80
N SER A 172 19.44 -8.14 -13.96
CA SER A 172 19.19 -9.57 -14.16
C SER A 172 20.22 -10.39 -13.37
N TYR A 173 19.75 -11.30 -12.50
CA TYR A 173 20.60 -12.30 -11.85
C TYR A 173 20.47 -13.62 -12.62
N GLY A 174 21.48 -13.93 -13.44
CA GLY A 174 21.45 -15.05 -14.38
C GLY A 174 20.56 -14.75 -15.60
N MET A 175 19.73 -15.71 -16.02
CA MET A 175 18.84 -15.57 -17.20
C MET A 175 17.46 -14.95 -16.89
N LYS A 176 17.17 -14.60 -15.63
CA LYS A 176 15.88 -13.99 -15.24
C LYS A 176 16.10 -12.55 -14.77
N GLU A 177 15.32 -11.62 -15.32
CA GLU A 177 15.23 -10.25 -14.82
C GLU A 177 14.62 -10.28 -13.41
N ARG A 178 15.35 -9.79 -12.41
CA ARG A 178 14.90 -9.75 -11.01
C ARG A 178 14.85 -8.31 -10.55
N LYS A 179 13.68 -7.71 -10.70
CA LYS A 179 13.44 -6.35 -10.23
C LYS A 179 13.01 -6.39 -8.76
N VAL A 180 13.72 -5.66 -7.92
CA VAL A 180 13.39 -5.47 -6.51
C VAL A 180 13.05 -4.00 -6.32
N LEU A 181 11.83 -3.74 -5.88
CA LEU A 181 11.39 -2.41 -5.52
C LEU A 181 11.94 -2.06 -4.14
N VAL A 182 12.67 -0.95 -4.08
CA VAL A 182 13.22 -0.40 -2.83
C VAL A 182 12.40 0.82 -2.46
N LYS A 183 11.68 0.74 -1.34
CA LYS A 183 10.89 1.86 -0.79
C LYS A 183 11.50 2.39 0.50
N ARG A 184 11.21 3.64 0.83
CA ARG A 184 11.48 4.28 2.11
C ARG A 184 10.17 4.74 2.73
N THR A 185 10.02 4.49 4.03
CA THR A 185 8.93 5.04 4.83
C THR A 185 9.23 6.47 5.27
N LEU A 186 8.20 7.32 5.31
CA LEU A 186 8.28 8.71 5.76
C LEU A 186 6.92 9.23 6.15
N PHE A 187 6.91 10.39 6.81
CA PHE A 187 5.73 11.23 6.95
C PHE A 187 5.88 12.40 5.99
N ASP A 188 4.81 12.72 5.25
CA ASP A 188 4.83 13.93 4.43
C ASP A 188 4.66 15.19 5.29
N ASN A 189 4.68 16.36 4.65
CA ASN A 189 4.61 17.66 5.32
C ASN A 189 3.32 17.87 6.13
N GLU A 190 2.30 17.06 5.89
CA GLU A 190 1.02 17.10 6.61
C GLU A 190 0.96 16.03 7.72
N GLY A 191 2.04 15.27 7.93
CA GLY A 191 2.14 14.23 8.95
C GLY A 191 1.52 12.89 8.55
N TYR A 192 1.10 12.71 7.29
CA TYR A 192 0.55 11.44 6.85
C TYR A 192 1.66 10.47 6.47
N TYR A 193 1.54 9.23 6.95
CA TYR A 193 2.45 8.14 6.57
C TYR A 193 2.42 7.87 5.07
N ASP A 194 3.59 7.57 4.51
CA ASP A 194 3.78 7.19 3.11
C ASP A 194 4.95 6.21 2.98
N SER A 195 4.92 5.41 1.92
CA SER A 195 6.06 4.60 1.49
C SER A 195 6.35 4.92 0.02
N ARG A 196 7.53 5.49 -0.24
CA ARG A 196 7.90 5.99 -1.57
C ARG A 196 9.08 5.21 -2.12
N PRO A 197 9.18 4.98 -3.44
CA PRO A 197 10.41 4.49 -4.04
C PRO A 197 11.62 5.33 -3.60
N VAL A 198 12.72 4.66 -3.24
CA VAL A 198 13.99 5.35 -2.95
C VAL A 198 14.59 5.94 -4.21
N PHE A 199 14.40 5.24 -5.32
CA PHE A 199 14.81 5.65 -6.66
C PHE A 199 13.55 5.90 -7.48
N LYS A 200 13.57 6.96 -8.29
CA LYS A 200 12.47 7.21 -9.22
C LYS A 200 12.30 6.03 -10.17
N LYS A 201 11.05 5.79 -10.53
CA LYS A 201 10.63 4.80 -11.52
C LYS A 201 9.44 5.38 -12.28
N VAL A 202 9.18 4.82 -13.46
CA VAL A 202 7.89 5.01 -14.14
C VAL A 202 6.80 4.43 -13.24
N PRO A 203 5.74 5.20 -12.91
CA PRO A 203 4.68 4.71 -12.05
C PRO A 203 3.76 3.77 -12.82
N THR A 204 3.20 2.80 -12.11
CA THR A 204 2.05 2.03 -12.61
C THR A 204 0.79 2.91 -12.60
N GLN A 205 -0.23 2.53 -13.38
CA GLN A 205 -1.54 3.18 -13.34
C GLN A 205 -2.16 3.15 -11.93
N HIS A 206 -1.95 2.06 -11.19
CA HIS A 206 -2.43 1.92 -9.81
C HIS A 206 -1.71 2.89 -8.85
N GLU A 207 -0.39 3.03 -8.96
CA GLU A 207 0.39 3.99 -8.17
C GLU A 207 -0.03 5.44 -8.45
N LEU A 208 -0.30 5.80 -9.72
CA LEU A 208 -0.81 7.12 -10.08
C LEU A 208 -2.20 7.38 -9.50
N LEU A 209 -3.15 6.45 -9.68
CA LEU A 209 -4.49 6.58 -9.12
C LEU A 209 -4.45 6.65 -7.58
N GLY A 210 -3.53 5.91 -6.95
CA GLY A 210 -3.29 5.98 -5.52
C GLY A 210 -2.84 7.38 -5.04
N ARG A 211 -2.06 8.12 -5.85
CA ARG A 211 -1.70 9.52 -5.55
C ARG A 211 -2.90 10.45 -5.66
N VAL A 212 -3.76 10.25 -6.65
CA VAL A 212 -5.04 11.00 -6.78
C VAL A 212 -5.94 10.75 -5.57
N TYR A 213 -6.11 9.48 -5.16
CA TYR A 213 -6.87 9.14 -3.97
C TYR A 213 -6.28 9.70 -2.69
N ARG A 214 -4.96 9.58 -2.50
CA ARG A 214 -4.29 10.19 -1.35
C ARG A 214 -4.58 11.69 -1.28
N HIS A 215 -4.49 12.38 -2.41
CA HIS A 215 -4.77 13.81 -2.50
C HIS A 215 -6.23 14.13 -2.13
N TYR A 216 -7.19 13.41 -2.72
CA TYR A 216 -8.61 13.58 -2.45
C TYR A 216 -8.96 13.35 -0.98
N PHE A 217 -8.54 12.22 -0.39
CA PHE A 217 -8.93 11.83 0.97
C PHE A 217 -8.26 12.66 2.07
N LYS A 218 -7.19 13.40 1.76
CA LYS A 218 -6.61 14.38 2.68
C LYS A 218 -7.48 15.62 2.88
N LYS A 219 -8.52 15.81 2.05
CA LYS A 219 -9.46 16.95 2.04
C LYS A 219 -8.75 18.31 1.93
N PRO A 220 -8.67 18.89 0.71
CA PRO A 220 -8.00 20.17 0.45
C PRO A 220 -8.49 21.35 1.32
N GLU A 221 -9.75 21.33 1.75
CA GLU A 221 -10.42 22.44 2.43
C GLU A 221 -9.76 22.86 3.75
N THR A 222 -9.00 21.96 4.39
CA THR A 222 -8.24 22.26 5.63
C THR A 222 -6.73 22.31 5.42
N THR A 223 -6.23 21.92 4.25
CA THR A 223 -4.81 21.63 4.00
C THR A 223 -4.17 22.48 2.90
N GLY A 224 -4.97 23.21 2.10
CA GLY A 224 -4.45 24.05 1.01
C GLY A 224 -3.85 23.26 -0.16
N LEU A 225 -4.19 21.97 -0.29
CA LEU A 225 -3.76 21.11 -1.37
C LEU A 225 -4.38 21.55 -2.71
N THR A 226 -3.58 21.58 -3.78
CA THR A 226 -4.03 21.99 -5.13
C THR A 226 -3.60 20.95 -6.16
N LEU A 227 -4.18 21.00 -7.36
CA LEU A 227 -3.72 20.18 -8.48
C LEU A 227 -2.20 20.34 -8.76
N GLU A 228 -1.65 21.53 -8.50
CA GLU A 228 -0.21 21.78 -8.63
C GLU A 228 0.60 21.03 -7.56
N THR A 229 0.11 20.96 -6.32
CA THR A 229 0.79 20.19 -5.27
C THR A 229 0.79 18.70 -5.59
N LEU A 230 -0.32 18.16 -6.14
CA LEU A 230 -0.39 16.78 -6.62
C LEU A 230 0.62 16.50 -7.74
N ARG A 231 0.67 17.36 -8.77
CA ARG A 231 1.62 17.21 -9.88
C ARG A 231 3.07 17.25 -9.40
N ARG A 232 3.39 18.17 -8.50
CA ARG A 232 4.74 18.27 -7.91
C ARG A 232 5.08 17.03 -7.11
N GLU A 233 4.17 16.53 -6.27
CA GLU A 233 4.37 15.27 -5.53
C GLU A 233 4.64 14.11 -6.50
N ILE A 234 3.83 13.93 -7.55
CA ILE A 234 4.05 12.87 -8.54
C ILE A 234 5.42 12.99 -9.20
N ALA A 235 5.82 14.20 -9.62
CA ALA A 235 7.10 14.46 -10.26
C ALA A 235 8.30 14.28 -9.31
N GLU A 236 8.13 14.49 -8.00
CA GLU A 236 9.16 14.22 -6.99
C GLU A 236 9.38 12.72 -6.77
N ILE A 237 8.31 11.91 -6.88
CA ILE A 237 8.33 10.48 -6.55
C ILE A 237 8.68 9.61 -7.76
N TYR A 238 8.20 10.00 -8.95
CA TYR A 238 8.22 9.15 -10.12
C TYR A 238 8.91 9.83 -11.31
N ASP A 239 9.36 8.99 -12.25
CA ASP A 239 9.71 9.43 -13.60
C ASP A 239 8.43 9.64 -14.43
N ALA A 240 8.56 10.37 -15.54
CA ALA A 240 7.42 10.59 -16.43
C ALA A 240 6.93 9.27 -17.04
N MET A 241 5.62 9.03 -16.96
CA MET A 241 4.98 7.94 -17.69
C MET A 241 4.98 8.24 -19.20
N PRO A 242 5.21 7.24 -20.07
CA PRO A 242 5.12 7.43 -21.51
C PRO A 242 3.79 8.08 -21.93
N THR A 243 3.84 9.10 -22.79
CA THR A 243 2.67 9.92 -23.17
C THR A 243 1.47 9.10 -23.61
N ARG A 244 1.69 8.03 -24.39
CA ARG A 244 0.62 7.14 -24.85
C ARG A 244 -0.04 6.37 -23.70
N GLU A 245 0.75 5.87 -22.76
CA GLU A 245 0.26 5.15 -21.58
C GLU A 245 -0.51 6.08 -20.66
N MET A 246 0.02 7.29 -20.42
CA MET A 246 -0.67 8.33 -19.64
C MET A 246 -2.00 8.72 -20.29
N ALA A 247 -2.02 8.97 -21.60
CA ALA A 247 -3.26 9.30 -22.31
C ALA A 247 -4.30 8.16 -22.21
N SER A 248 -3.87 6.90 -22.38
CA SER A 248 -4.75 5.74 -22.24
C SER A 248 -5.30 5.61 -20.82
N PHE A 249 -4.45 5.80 -19.81
CA PHE A 249 -4.84 5.78 -18.40
C PHE A 249 -5.89 6.85 -18.09
N LEU A 250 -5.65 8.09 -18.51
CA LEU A 250 -6.55 9.21 -18.24
C LEU A 250 -7.90 9.02 -18.93
N VAL A 251 -7.92 8.63 -20.20
CA VAL A 251 -9.17 8.39 -20.94
C VAL A 251 -10.01 7.29 -20.28
N ASP A 252 -9.37 6.17 -19.93
CA ASP A 252 -10.05 5.05 -19.26
C ASP A 252 -10.62 5.47 -17.90
N LYS A 253 -9.79 6.03 -17.02
CA LYS A 253 -10.23 6.35 -15.65
C LYS A 253 -11.23 7.49 -15.59
N ILE A 254 -11.09 8.54 -16.40
CA ILE A 254 -12.08 9.61 -16.49
C ILE A 254 -13.45 9.05 -16.91
N ALA A 255 -13.49 8.17 -17.91
CA ALA A 255 -14.75 7.56 -18.34
C ALA A 255 -15.41 6.71 -17.25
N VAL A 256 -14.61 6.01 -16.43
CA VAL A 256 -15.09 5.20 -15.31
C VAL A 256 -15.70 6.08 -14.20
N PHE A 257 -15.03 7.16 -13.80
CA PHE A 257 -15.57 8.10 -12.80
C PHE A 257 -16.80 8.85 -13.30
N LYS A 258 -16.84 9.19 -14.59
CA LYS A 258 -18.03 9.78 -15.20
C LYS A 258 -19.25 8.87 -15.08
N LYS A 259 -19.11 7.56 -15.35
CA LYS A 259 -20.19 6.58 -15.15
C LYS A 259 -20.67 6.52 -13.70
N LEU A 260 -19.74 6.60 -12.74
CA LEU A 260 -20.07 6.66 -11.31
C LEU A 260 -20.92 7.90 -10.99
N GLY A 261 -20.49 9.07 -11.47
CA GLY A 261 -21.22 10.33 -11.28
C GLY A 261 -22.61 10.32 -11.94
N GLU A 262 -22.73 9.73 -13.13
CA GLU A 262 -24.02 9.56 -13.83
C GLU A 262 -24.97 8.63 -13.08
N ALA A 263 -24.49 7.50 -12.56
CA ALA A 263 -25.29 6.58 -11.74
C ALA A 263 -25.77 7.26 -10.45
N ALA A 264 -24.86 7.98 -9.77
CA ALA A 264 -25.20 8.72 -8.56
C ALA A 264 -26.22 9.84 -8.82
N GLU A 265 -26.09 10.57 -9.94
CA GLU A 265 -27.05 11.61 -10.33
C GLU A 265 -28.45 11.04 -10.60
N ARG A 266 -28.54 9.90 -11.31
CA ARG A 266 -29.81 9.20 -11.54
C ARG A 266 -30.47 8.81 -10.22
N GLY A 267 -29.73 8.19 -9.31
CA GLY A 267 -30.21 7.80 -8.00
C GLY A 267 -30.70 8.99 -7.16
N LYS A 268 -29.92 10.08 -7.11
CA LYS A 268 -30.32 11.33 -6.45
C LYS A 268 -31.65 11.85 -6.99
N ASN A 269 -31.78 11.93 -8.32
CA ASN A 269 -32.97 12.47 -8.96
C ASN A 269 -34.20 11.59 -8.70
N ALA A 270 -34.05 10.26 -8.71
CA ALA A 270 -35.10 9.33 -8.33
C ALA A 270 -35.55 9.54 -6.87
N VAL A 271 -34.60 9.66 -5.93
CA VAL A 271 -34.90 9.96 -4.51
C VAL A 271 -35.65 11.29 -4.35
N VAL A 272 -35.23 12.35 -5.06
CA VAL A 272 -35.90 13.66 -5.02
C VAL A 272 -37.35 13.55 -5.50
N LYS A 273 -37.60 12.79 -6.57
CA LYS A 273 -38.97 12.53 -7.04
C LYS A 273 -39.77 11.79 -5.98
N THR A 274 -39.27 10.65 -5.47
CA THR A 274 -39.94 9.83 -4.43
C THR A 274 -40.28 10.65 -3.18
N ARG A 275 -39.35 11.49 -2.71
CA ARG A 275 -39.52 12.29 -1.49
C ARG A 275 -40.63 13.33 -1.59
N LYS A 276 -40.85 13.94 -2.76
CA LYS A 276 -41.95 14.90 -2.98
C LYS A 276 -43.32 14.30 -2.64
N TYR A 277 -43.49 13.00 -2.85
CA TYR A 277 -44.74 12.30 -2.58
C TYR A 277 -44.92 11.95 -1.12
N VAL A 278 -43.86 11.45 -0.47
CA VAL A 278 -43.85 11.18 0.98
C VAL A 278 -44.22 12.44 1.79
N LYS A 279 -43.90 13.64 1.29
CA LYS A 279 -44.26 14.92 1.91
C LYS A 279 -45.67 15.46 1.60
N GLY A 280 -46.54 14.68 0.95
CA GLY A 280 -47.94 15.07 0.74
C GLY A 280 -48.31 15.40 -0.71
N GLY A 281 -47.54 14.93 -1.70
CA GLY A 281 -47.96 14.97 -3.10
C GLY A 281 -48.98 13.87 -3.41
N SER A 282 -50.02 14.17 -4.19
CA SER A 282 -50.89 13.13 -4.76
C SER A 282 -50.18 12.43 -5.91
N MET A 283 -49.96 11.12 -5.79
CA MET A 283 -49.41 10.28 -6.86
C MET A 283 -50.01 8.89 -6.77
N ASP A 284 -50.29 8.30 -7.92
CA ASP A 284 -50.75 6.92 -8.02
C ASP A 284 -49.63 5.94 -7.65
N ALA A 285 -50.03 4.74 -7.22
CA ALA A 285 -49.09 3.71 -6.77
C ALA A 285 -48.13 3.23 -7.87
N GLU A 286 -48.53 3.33 -9.15
CA GLU A 286 -47.73 2.89 -10.29
C GLU A 286 -46.54 3.83 -10.51
N THR A 287 -46.78 5.15 -10.50
CA THR A 287 -45.72 6.15 -10.58
C THR A 287 -44.78 6.08 -9.35
N MET A 288 -45.29 5.73 -8.17
CA MET A 288 -44.45 5.49 -6.98
C MET A 288 -43.49 4.32 -7.20
N ALA A 289 -44.00 3.20 -7.71
CA ALA A 289 -43.23 2.01 -7.96
C ALA A 289 -42.11 2.30 -8.97
N VAL A 290 -42.39 3.07 -10.03
CA VAL A 290 -41.38 3.49 -11.02
C VAL A 290 -40.22 4.23 -10.35
N HIS A 291 -40.47 5.20 -9.48
CA HIS A 291 -39.38 5.95 -8.84
C HIS A 291 -38.59 5.12 -7.82
N VAL A 292 -39.25 4.19 -7.11
CA VAL A 292 -38.55 3.24 -6.24
C VAL A 292 -37.65 2.33 -7.07
N THR A 293 -38.15 1.80 -8.19
CA THR A 293 -37.36 0.99 -9.12
C THR A 293 -36.19 1.79 -9.74
N GLU A 294 -36.36 3.09 -10.02
CA GLU A 294 -35.25 3.95 -10.47
C GLU A 294 -34.14 4.04 -9.40
N ILE A 295 -34.48 4.09 -8.11
CA ILE A 295 -33.49 4.07 -7.01
C ILE A 295 -32.79 2.71 -6.94
N GLU A 296 -33.55 1.62 -6.98
CA GLU A 296 -33.01 0.25 -6.95
C GLU A 296 -32.08 -0.02 -8.14
N THR A 297 -32.45 0.48 -9.33
CA THR A 297 -31.62 0.38 -10.54
C THR A 297 -30.32 1.16 -10.38
N ALA A 298 -30.35 2.36 -9.80
CA ALA A 298 -29.13 3.12 -9.53
C ALA A 298 -28.23 2.40 -8.52
N ASP A 299 -28.80 1.81 -7.46
CA ASP A 299 -28.02 1.00 -6.49
C ASP A 299 -27.40 -0.23 -7.17
N TYR A 300 -28.14 -0.90 -8.05
CA TYR A 300 -27.64 -2.02 -8.85
C TYR A 300 -26.53 -1.62 -9.82
N ASP A 301 -26.67 -0.48 -10.50
CA ASP A 301 -25.62 0.06 -11.38
C ASP A 301 -24.32 0.31 -10.60
N LEU A 302 -24.42 0.84 -9.38
CA LEU A 302 -23.26 1.03 -8.50
C LEU A 302 -22.63 -0.31 -8.11
N GLU A 303 -23.43 -1.32 -7.78
CA GLU A 303 -22.92 -2.67 -7.51
C GLU A 303 -22.19 -3.26 -8.73
N LEU A 304 -22.77 -3.15 -9.92
CA LEU A 304 -22.15 -3.62 -11.17
C LEU A 304 -20.84 -2.87 -11.48
N LEU A 305 -20.80 -1.56 -11.26
CA LEU A 305 -19.58 -0.76 -11.37
C LEU A 305 -18.52 -1.22 -10.38
N SER A 306 -18.89 -1.59 -9.15
CA SER A 306 -17.94 -2.09 -8.13
C SER A 306 -17.25 -3.40 -8.55
N LEU A 307 -17.96 -4.26 -9.29
CA LEU A 307 -17.47 -5.54 -9.78
C LEU A 307 -16.60 -5.40 -11.02
N THR A 308 -16.97 -4.49 -11.93
CA THR A 308 -16.29 -4.28 -13.22
C THR A 308 -15.14 -3.29 -13.13
N HIS A 309 -15.19 -2.37 -12.17
CA HIS A 309 -14.19 -1.32 -11.92
C HIS A 309 -13.83 -1.29 -10.43
N PRO A 310 -13.03 -2.25 -9.93
CA PRO A 310 -12.68 -2.35 -8.51
C PRO A 310 -12.00 -1.11 -7.94
N GLU A 311 -11.42 -0.26 -8.79
CA GLU A 311 -10.91 1.05 -8.40
C GLU A 311 -11.97 1.94 -7.74
N LEU A 312 -13.25 1.82 -8.10
CA LEU A 312 -14.35 2.61 -7.53
C LEU A 312 -14.80 2.14 -6.14
N ASN A 313 -14.34 0.98 -5.69
CA ASN A 313 -14.76 0.35 -4.45
C ASN A 313 -14.65 1.24 -3.20
N PRO A 314 -13.62 2.09 -3.02
CA PRO A 314 -13.57 2.98 -1.86
C PRO A 314 -14.83 3.85 -1.73
N PHE A 315 -15.33 4.41 -2.84
CA PHE A 315 -16.51 5.27 -2.83
C PHE A 315 -17.81 4.48 -2.72
N ILE A 316 -17.94 3.40 -3.52
CA ILE A 316 -19.16 2.59 -3.54
C ILE A 316 -19.38 1.88 -2.20
N LYS A 317 -18.31 1.42 -1.54
CA LYS A 317 -18.41 0.84 -0.19
C LYS A 317 -18.83 1.87 0.86
N LEU A 318 -18.29 3.09 0.82
CA LEU A 318 -18.72 4.17 1.71
C LEU A 318 -20.22 4.48 1.52
N PHE A 319 -20.67 4.55 0.26
CA PHE A 319 -22.08 4.73 -0.08
C PHE A 319 -22.95 3.56 0.43
N ALA A 320 -22.52 2.31 0.24
CA ALA A 320 -23.24 1.13 0.68
C ALA A 320 -23.36 1.05 2.21
N VAL A 321 -22.27 1.34 2.94
CA VAL A 321 -22.29 1.44 4.41
C VAL A 321 -23.22 2.57 4.87
N GLY A 322 -23.20 3.71 4.19
CA GLY A 322 -24.13 4.81 4.46
C GLY A 322 -25.59 4.40 4.26
N THR A 323 -25.88 3.66 3.20
CA THR A 323 -27.22 3.16 2.88
C THR A 323 -27.69 2.12 3.91
N GLY A 324 -26.80 1.22 4.36
CA GLY A 324 -27.11 0.23 5.39
C GLY A 324 -27.43 0.82 6.77
N ASN A 325 -27.02 2.08 7.02
CA ASN A 325 -27.24 2.80 8.27
C ASN A 325 -28.42 3.77 8.25
N LEU A 326 -29.26 3.74 7.20
CA LEU A 326 -30.46 4.57 7.12
C LEU A 326 -31.45 4.21 8.24
N SER A 327 -31.98 5.21 8.93
CA SER A 327 -32.90 5.05 10.05
C SER A 327 -33.87 6.23 10.14
N GLY A 328 -34.94 6.06 10.93
CA GLY A 328 -36.02 7.05 11.07
C GLY A 328 -37.20 6.77 10.14
N GLY A 329 -38.06 7.79 9.97
CA GLY A 329 -39.23 7.69 9.07
C GLY A 329 -38.86 7.78 7.59
N PRO A 330 -39.79 7.45 6.67
CA PRO A 330 -39.52 7.41 5.23
C PRO A 330 -38.92 8.69 4.64
N ASP A 331 -39.39 9.88 5.06
CA ASP A 331 -38.82 11.15 4.58
C ASP A 331 -37.35 11.35 5.01
N ALA A 332 -37.03 10.99 6.25
CA ALA A 332 -35.69 11.14 6.81
C ALA A 332 -34.72 10.17 6.11
N MET A 333 -35.15 8.93 5.86
CA MET A 333 -34.37 7.95 5.12
C MET A 333 -34.10 8.41 3.68
N LEU A 334 -35.12 8.92 2.98
CA LEU A 334 -34.96 9.45 1.62
C LEU A 334 -34.04 10.68 1.60
N GLU A 335 -34.13 11.58 2.58
CA GLU A 335 -33.23 12.72 2.64
C GLU A 335 -31.77 12.30 2.85
N ARG A 336 -31.53 11.32 3.72
CA ARG A 336 -30.19 10.80 3.94
C ARG A 336 -29.67 10.04 2.71
N LYS A 337 -30.51 9.25 2.04
CA LYS A 337 -30.16 8.56 0.79
C LYS A 337 -29.80 9.56 -0.32
N LYS A 338 -30.56 10.65 -0.43
CA LYS A 338 -30.26 11.77 -1.35
C LYS A 338 -28.87 12.34 -1.08
N ALA A 339 -28.57 12.66 0.18
CA ALA A 339 -27.27 13.20 0.57
C ALA A 339 -26.10 12.25 0.24
N LEU A 340 -26.30 10.94 0.39
CA LEU A 340 -25.29 9.93 0.01
C LEU A 340 -25.02 9.93 -1.50
N PHE A 341 -26.05 10.05 -2.34
CA PHE A 341 -25.86 10.17 -3.79
C PHE A 341 -25.21 11.51 -4.17
N GLU A 342 -25.54 12.61 -3.48
CA GLU A 342 -24.89 13.91 -3.67
C GLU A 342 -23.39 13.85 -3.33
N GLU A 343 -23.05 13.23 -2.20
CA GLU A 343 -21.65 13.01 -1.79
C GLU A 343 -20.91 12.15 -2.82
N LEU A 344 -21.49 11.02 -3.23
CA LEU A 344 -20.88 10.11 -4.20
C LEU A 344 -20.63 10.78 -5.56
N LYS A 345 -21.59 11.59 -6.02
CA LYS A 345 -21.44 12.39 -7.24
C LYS A 345 -20.33 13.43 -7.08
N GLY A 346 -20.32 14.16 -5.97
CA GLY A 346 -19.29 15.15 -5.69
C GLY A 346 -17.89 14.52 -5.70
N SER A 347 -17.73 13.36 -5.06
CA SER A 347 -16.49 12.58 -5.11
C SER A 347 -16.09 12.20 -6.54
N ALA A 348 -17.04 11.73 -7.35
CA ALA A 348 -16.78 11.34 -8.73
C ALA A 348 -16.31 12.53 -9.59
N ASP A 349 -17.02 13.65 -9.50
CA ASP A 349 -16.72 14.88 -10.26
C ASP A 349 -15.34 15.46 -9.85
N GLU A 350 -15.00 15.42 -8.56
CA GLU A 350 -13.70 15.91 -8.06
C GLU A 350 -12.53 15.03 -8.53
N ILE A 351 -12.66 13.70 -8.43
CA ILE A 351 -11.63 12.78 -8.92
C ILE A 351 -11.47 12.91 -10.45
N GLU A 352 -12.58 13.04 -11.18
CA GLU A 352 -12.55 13.31 -12.63
C GLU A 352 -11.75 14.60 -12.91
N GLY A 353 -12.02 15.67 -12.17
CA GLY A 353 -11.30 16.94 -12.29
C GLY A 353 -9.80 16.81 -12.00
N LEU A 354 -9.43 16.07 -10.96
CA LEU A 354 -8.02 15.79 -10.64
C LEU A 354 -7.33 15.00 -11.75
N LEU A 355 -7.97 13.95 -12.27
CA LEU A 355 -7.46 13.13 -13.38
C LEU A 355 -7.30 13.96 -14.67
N ALA A 356 -8.30 14.74 -15.06
CA ALA A 356 -8.21 15.65 -16.20
C ALA A 356 -7.10 16.70 -16.00
N GLY A 357 -6.87 17.07 -14.74
CA GLY A 357 -5.78 17.91 -14.30
C GLY A 357 -4.39 17.27 -14.42
N LEU A 358 -4.22 15.96 -14.52
CA LEU A 358 -2.89 15.33 -14.59
C LEU A 358 -2.23 15.34 -15.98
N LYS A 359 -2.77 16.09 -16.96
CA LYS A 359 -2.28 16.25 -18.36
C LYS A 359 -0.85 15.73 -18.60
N PRO A 360 -0.58 14.97 -19.68
CA PRO A 360 0.73 14.35 -19.92
C PRO A 360 1.86 15.33 -19.64
N LEU A 361 2.61 15.06 -18.57
CA LEU A 361 3.71 15.91 -18.10
C LEU A 361 4.85 15.93 -19.10
#